data_AF-A0A924YMA3-F1
#
_entry.id   AF-A0A924YMA3-F1
#
_cell.length_a   1.000
_cell.length_b   1.000
_cell.length_c   1.000
_cell.angle_alpha   90.00
_cell.angle_beta   90.00
_cell.angle_gamma   90.00
#
_symmetry.space_group_name_H-M   'P 1'
#
loop_
_entity.id
_entity.type
_entity.pdbx_description
1 polymer ?
#
loop_
_entity_poly.entity_id
_entity_poly.type
_entity_poly.pdbx_seq_one_letter_code
_entity_poly.pdbx_strand_id
1 'polypeptide(L)'
;MGLIQRLFGKQKPKEPAEYQSLLEQSMEELRLKTAAHDGLWHLSDAKNWSVDQDVGQIVFSLPKGMKAICDVQIIGTYNTDDETWLWGWDHPAVQKPLQDHAWMVKRYGDSHAISRLTTKKLACTEDEAWEFTALACKLAEAQGAYRGPSGPTLVFMTFGQPSLEKSDDKSSDEMDSSSSAASRMDNREFSELIPDDVAQTVSGFIKALHDWEVEAYALGKKGDRDTPRSRYKTLIREWCCPEVVPQPCSYGSDPSHHPERERLIAVCVETNGCIVKTKHTNANGFTSDHEYHLKRDGDRWLIENLMYVDDEGSYPSL
;
A
#
# COMPACT_ATOMS: atom_id res chain seq x y z
N MET A 1 -24.88 25.54 -42.22
CA MET A 1 -23.52 26.13 -42.16
C MET A 1 -23.29 26.57 -40.72
N GLY A 2 -22.87 25.68 -39.83
CA GLY A 2 -21.45 25.47 -39.48
C GLY A 2 -21.15 26.27 -38.19
N LEU A 3 -21.35 25.70 -37.01
CA LEU A 3 -20.37 24.94 -36.20
C LEU A 3 -19.15 25.78 -35.77
N ILE A 4 -18.81 25.64 -34.47
CA ILE A 4 -17.55 25.92 -33.78
C ILE A 4 -17.47 27.26 -33.03
N GLN A 5 -17.64 27.17 -31.70
CA GLN A 5 -16.76 27.90 -30.80
C GLN A 5 -16.41 27.05 -29.56
N ARG A 6 -15.40 26.19 -29.78
CA ARG A 6 -14.31 25.82 -28.86
C ARG A 6 -14.66 25.64 -27.37
N LEU A 7 -14.92 24.38 -27.02
CA LEU A 7 -14.61 23.83 -25.69
C LEU A 7 -13.08 23.77 -25.53
N PHE A 8 -12.47 24.80 -24.97
CA PHE A 8 -11.14 24.67 -24.39
C PHE A 8 -11.30 24.13 -22.97
N GLY A 9 -11.10 22.83 -22.79
CA GLY A 9 -10.76 22.29 -21.48
C GLY A 9 -9.50 23.01 -21.00
N LYS A 10 -9.58 23.69 -19.85
CA LYS A 10 -8.40 24.30 -19.22
C LYS A 10 -7.37 23.19 -19.05
N GLN A 11 -6.22 23.30 -19.74
CA GLN A 11 -5.07 22.46 -19.42
C GLN A 11 -4.76 22.65 -17.94
N LYS A 12 -4.77 21.55 -17.16
CA LYS A 12 -4.30 21.57 -15.78
C LYS A 12 -2.87 22.16 -15.79
N PRO A 13 -2.52 23.08 -14.87
CA PRO A 13 -1.15 23.56 -14.75
C PRO A 13 -0.20 22.37 -14.66
N LYS A 14 0.86 22.37 -15.46
CA LYS A 14 1.86 21.29 -15.41
C LYS A 14 2.65 21.44 -14.11
N GLU A 15 2.48 20.48 -13.22
CA GLU A 15 3.15 20.47 -11.93
C GLU A 15 4.64 20.15 -12.07
N PRO A 16 5.47 20.48 -11.06
CA PRO A 16 6.87 20.13 -11.06
C PRO A 16 7.05 18.61 -11.22
N ALA A 17 8.01 18.18 -12.03
CA ALA A 17 8.28 16.75 -12.24
C ALA A 17 8.60 16.04 -10.90
N GLU A 18 9.33 16.72 -10.01
CA GLU A 18 9.64 16.23 -8.66
C GLU A 18 8.39 15.95 -7.83
N TYR A 19 7.32 16.73 -7.99
CA TYR A 19 6.07 16.49 -7.28
C TYR A 19 5.36 15.23 -7.77
N GLN A 20 5.32 15.02 -9.09
CA GLN A 20 4.73 13.83 -9.68
C GLN A 20 5.50 12.57 -9.27
N SER A 21 6.84 12.63 -9.30
CA SER A 21 7.69 11.56 -8.80
C SER A 21 7.45 11.26 -7.31
N LEU A 22 7.25 12.29 -6.49
CA LEU A 22 6.92 12.12 -5.07
C LEU A 22 5.54 11.48 -4.85
N LEU A 23 4.53 11.85 -5.64
CA LEU A 23 3.21 11.23 -5.55
C LEU A 23 3.27 9.74 -5.89
N GLU A 24 3.94 9.38 -6.97
CA GLU A 24 4.11 7.98 -7.38
C GLU A 24 4.86 7.17 -6.31
N GLN A 25 5.92 7.74 -5.73
CA GLN A 25 6.62 7.16 -4.58
C GLN A 25 5.71 6.93 -3.37
N SER A 26 4.93 7.96 -3.04
CA SER A 26 4.02 7.91 -1.90
C SER A 26 2.93 6.85 -2.10
N MET A 27 2.41 6.75 -3.32
CA MET A 27 1.40 5.74 -3.68
C MET A 27 1.99 4.34 -3.57
N GLU A 28 3.19 4.11 -4.09
CA GLU A 28 3.84 2.81 -4.02
C GLU A 28 4.12 2.38 -2.58
N GLU A 29 4.72 3.26 -1.79
CA GLU A 29 4.96 3.02 -0.36
C GLU A 29 3.65 2.71 0.38
N LEU A 30 2.57 3.45 0.08
CA LEU A 30 1.26 3.18 0.68
C LEU A 30 0.70 1.82 0.25
N ARG A 31 0.90 1.38 -1.01
CA ARG A 31 0.47 0.04 -1.45
C ARG A 31 1.18 -1.04 -0.66
N LEU A 32 2.49 -0.92 -0.51
CA LEU A 32 3.33 -1.89 0.22
C LEU A 32 2.93 -1.94 1.71
N LYS A 33 2.76 -0.78 2.35
CA LYS A 33 2.23 -0.68 3.72
C LYS A 33 0.85 -1.33 3.85
N THR A 34 -0.04 -1.14 2.87
CA THR A 34 -1.38 -1.76 2.88
C THR A 34 -1.29 -3.29 2.81
N ALA A 35 -0.48 -3.83 1.89
CA ALA A 35 -0.28 -5.27 1.75
C ALA A 35 0.29 -5.89 3.05
N ALA A 36 1.19 -5.16 3.73
CA ALA A 36 1.73 -5.55 5.03
C ALA A 36 0.68 -5.64 6.13
N HIS A 37 -0.17 -4.63 6.26
CA HIS A 37 -1.25 -4.64 7.25
C HIS A 37 -2.29 -5.72 6.96
N ASP A 38 -2.52 -6.03 5.68
CA ASP A 38 -3.36 -7.16 5.29
C ASP A 38 -2.75 -8.51 5.71
N GLY A 39 -1.44 -8.70 5.50
CA GLY A 39 -0.74 -9.91 5.91
C GLY A 39 -0.64 -10.08 7.43
N LEU A 40 -0.47 -8.99 8.18
CA LEU A 40 -0.28 -9.03 9.63
C LEU A 40 -1.58 -9.13 10.42
N TRP A 41 -2.62 -8.39 10.02
CA TRP A 41 -3.85 -8.29 10.80
C TRP A 41 -5.12 -8.17 9.95
N HIS A 42 -5.05 -8.43 8.65
CA HIS A 42 -6.21 -8.50 7.76
C HIS A 42 -7.01 -7.19 7.68
N LEU A 43 -6.31 -6.06 7.51
CA LEU A 43 -6.92 -4.72 7.37
C LEU A 43 -8.09 -4.68 6.38
N SER A 44 -7.93 -5.28 5.20
CA SER A 44 -8.93 -5.34 4.13
C SER A 44 -10.12 -6.24 4.46
N ASP A 45 -9.99 -7.15 5.43
CA ASP A 45 -11.10 -7.97 5.93
C ASP A 45 -11.81 -7.33 7.14
N ALA A 46 -11.44 -6.09 7.50
CA ALA A 46 -12.14 -5.34 8.54
C ALA A 46 -13.63 -5.23 8.18
N LYS A 47 -14.48 -5.85 9.01
CA LYS A 47 -15.93 -5.87 8.81
C LYS A 47 -16.53 -4.49 8.94
N ASN A 48 -16.00 -3.71 9.87
CA ASN A 48 -16.41 -2.36 10.20
C ASN A 48 -15.20 -1.56 10.68
N TRP A 49 -15.31 -0.25 10.59
CA TRP A 49 -14.38 0.70 11.16
C TRP A 49 -15.16 1.80 11.87
N SER A 50 -14.54 2.45 12.85
CA SER A 50 -15.09 3.64 13.50
C SER A 50 -13.97 4.60 13.88
N VAL A 51 -14.22 5.90 13.74
CA VAL A 51 -13.33 6.94 14.23
C VAL A 51 -13.96 7.62 15.43
N ASP A 52 -13.23 7.65 16.52
CA ASP A 52 -13.51 8.52 17.66
C ASP A 52 -12.61 9.77 17.53
N GLN A 53 -13.21 10.91 17.18
CA GLN A 53 -12.44 12.14 17.02
C GLN A 53 -12.04 12.79 18.35
N ASP A 54 -12.75 12.49 19.44
CA ASP A 54 -12.43 13.04 20.77
C ASP A 54 -11.19 12.35 21.35
N VAL A 55 -11.06 11.05 21.09
CA VAL A 55 -9.88 10.25 21.47
C VAL A 55 -8.79 10.31 20.41
N GLY A 56 -9.14 10.55 19.15
CA GLY A 56 -8.21 10.60 18.02
C GLY A 56 -7.78 9.22 17.54
N GLN A 57 -8.70 8.25 17.59
CA GLN A 57 -8.42 6.87 17.22
C GLN A 57 -9.37 6.34 16.13
N ILE A 58 -8.82 5.52 15.25
CA ILE A 58 -9.57 4.63 14.37
C ILE A 58 -9.52 3.21 14.92
N VAL A 59 -10.67 2.55 14.92
CA VAL A 59 -10.82 1.17 15.37
C VAL A 59 -11.33 0.33 14.21
N PHE A 60 -10.56 -0.68 13.81
CA PHE A 60 -10.95 -1.68 12.84
C PHE A 60 -11.48 -2.92 13.55
N SER A 61 -12.67 -3.39 13.16
CA SER A 61 -13.27 -4.64 13.64
C SER A 61 -12.90 -5.77 12.71
N LEU A 62 -12.03 -6.67 13.15
CA LEU A 62 -11.42 -7.73 12.36
C LEU A 62 -12.18 -9.07 12.53
N PRO A 63 -11.87 -10.09 11.70
CA PRO A 63 -12.39 -11.43 11.91
C PRO A 63 -12.09 -11.98 13.31
N LYS A 64 -12.92 -12.94 13.76
CA LYS A 64 -12.78 -13.62 15.07
C LYS A 64 -12.78 -12.70 16.31
N GLY A 65 -13.38 -11.52 16.20
CA GLY A 65 -13.56 -10.60 17.33
C GLY A 65 -12.30 -9.80 17.69
N MET A 66 -11.27 -9.81 16.84
CA MET A 66 -10.10 -8.95 17.03
C MET A 66 -10.41 -7.50 16.66
N LYS A 67 -9.69 -6.57 17.27
CA LYS A 67 -9.70 -5.15 16.94
C LYS A 67 -8.28 -4.67 16.72
N ALA A 68 -8.10 -3.80 15.71
CA ALA A 68 -6.90 -2.98 15.60
C ALA A 68 -7.27 -1.54 15.94
N ILE A 69 -6.57 -0.96 16.91
CA ILE A 69 -6.76 0.42 17.37
C ILE A 69 -5.52 1.21 16.97
N CYS A 70 -5.71 2.30 16.23
CA CYS A 70 -4.61 3.15 15.77
C CYS A 70 -4.94 4.61 16.07
N ASP A 71 -3.93 5.42 16.36
CA ASP A 71 -4.07 6.88 16.28
C ASP A 71 -4.41 7.28 14.84
N VAL A 72 -5.30 8.25 14.66
CA VAL A 72 -5.81 8.65 13.34
C VAL A 72 -5.60 10.13 13.07
N GLN A 73 -5.33 10.46 11.80
CA GLN A 73 -5.30 11.83 11.30
C GLN A 73 -6.16 11.91 10.04
N ILE A 74 -6.97 12.96 9.93
CA ILE A 74 -7.92 13.16 8.82
C ILE A 74 -7.28 14.07 7.78
N ILE A 75 -7.05 13.52 6.59
CA ILE A 75 -6.36 14.25 5.52
C ILE A 75 -7.33 15.13 4.75
N GLY A 76 -8.55 14.63 4.52
CA GLY A 76 -9.60 15.38 3.86
C GLY A 76 -10.80 14.51 3.51
N THR A 77 -11.76 15.15 2.84
CA THR A 77 -12.99 14.50 2.38
C THR A 77 -13.15 14.69 0.89
N TYR A 78 -13.48 13.61 0.20
CA TYR A 78 -13.87 13.61 -1.21
C TYR A 78 -15.38 13.46 -1.34
N ASN A 79 -16.05 14.38 -2.04
CA ASN A 79 -17.46 14.29 -2.34
C ASN A 79 -17.66 13.63 -3.71
N THR A 80 -18.39 12.52 -3.73
CA THR A 80 -18.59 11.72 -4.95
C THR A 80 -19.59 12.35 -5.92
N ASP A 81 -20.44 13.27 -5.45
CA ASP A 81 -21.49 13.89 -6.27
C ASP A 81 -20.95 15.05 -7.11
N ASP A 82 -20.06 15.86 -6.54
CA ASP A 82 -19.49 17.06 -7.19
C ASP A 82 -18.00 16.92 -7.56
N GLU A 83 -17.40 15.75 -7.31
CA GLU A 83 -15.99 15.43 -7.59
C GLU A 83 -15.02 16.46 -6.99
N THR A 84 -15.26 16.82 -5.71
CA THR A 84 -14.43 17.78 -5.00
C THR A 84 -13.78 17.23 -3.75
N TRP A 85 -12.55 17.68 -3.52
CA TRP A 85 -11.79 17.47 -2.30
C TRP A 85 -11.83 18.70 -1.40
N LEU A 86 -12.01 18.47 -0.10
CA LEU A 86 -11.86 19.47 0.96
C LEU A 86 -10.82 18.99 1.96
N TRP A 87 -9.75 19.76 2.13
CA TRP A 87 -8.64 19.41 3.01
C TRP A 87 -9.00 19.46 4.49
N GLY A 88 -8.46 18.51 5.27
CA GLY A 88 -8.65 18.38 6.72
C GLY A 88 -8.15 19.61 7.50
N TRP A 89 -7.07 20.26 7.05
CA TRP A 89 -6.48 21.45 7.70
C TRP A 89 -7.40 22.69 7.69
N ASP A 90 -8.51 22.66 6.95
CA ASP A 90 -9.54 23.72 6.94
C ASP A 90 -10.95 23.12 6.80
N HIS A 91 -11.14 21.90 7.32
CA HIS A 91 -12.42 21.21 7.35
C HIS A 91 -13.15 21.51 8.69
N PRO A 92 -14.36 22.10 8.67
CA PRO A 92 -15.03 22.55 9.90
C PRO A 92 -15.46 21.40 10.82
N ALA A 93 -15.62 20.20 10.30
CA ALA A 93 -16.01 19.01 11.06
C ALA A 93 -14.83 18.12 11.52
N VAL A 94 -13.60 18.51 11.23
CA VAL A 94 -12.39 17.79 11.68
C VAL A 94 -11.84 18.48 12.91
N GLN A 95 -11.69 17.74 14.01
CA GLN A 95 -11.09 18.30 15.22
C GLN A 95 -9.63 18.68 14.98
N LYS A 96 -9.20 19.83 15.55
CA LYS A 96 -7.86 20.37 15.34
C LYS A 96 -6.72 19.37 15.60
N PRO A 97 -6.77 18.52 16.65
CA PRO A 97 -5.73 17.51 16.89
C PRO A 97 -5.59 16.44 15.79
N LEU A 98 -6.56 16.33 14.88
CA LEU A 98 -6.58 15.34 13.81
C LEU A 98 -6.21 15.93 12.44
N GLN A 99 -5.67 17.14 12.41
CA GLN A 99 -5.33 17.85 11.19
C GLN A 99 -3.83 17.87 10.91
N ASP A 100 -2.99 17.30 11.77
CA ASP A 100 -1.54 17.52 11.74
C ASP A 100 -0.93 17.04 10.41
N HIS A 101 -1.31 15.84 9.96
CA HIS A 101 -0.81 15.30 8.68
C HIS A 101 -1.31 16.13 7.48
N ALA A 102 -2.55 16.63 7.53
CA ALA A 102 -3.06 17.53 6.50
C ALA A 102 -2.27 18.86 6.48
N TRP A 103 -1.93 19.41 7.66
CA TRP A 103 -1.09 20.60 7.77
C TRP A 103 0.32 20.38 7.23
N MET A 104 0.90 19.19 7.41
CA MET A 104 2.20 18.85 6.81
C MET A 104 2.15 18.90 5.28
N VAL A 105 1.09 18.35 4.67
CA VAL A 105 0.88 18.45 3.22
C VAL A 105 0.74 19.91 2.77
N LYS A 106 -0.01 20.72 3.51
CA LYS A 106 -0.15 22.15 3.19
C LYS A 106 1.19 22.89 3.24
N ARG A 107 2.00 22.66 4.29
CA ARG A 107 3.34 23.25 4.44
C ARG A 107 4.27 22.82 3.31
N TYR A 108 4.22 21.55 2.92
CA TYR A 108 4.94 21.05 1.76
C TYR A 108 4.51 21.80 0.49
N GLY A 109 3.20 21.95 0.27
CA GLY A 109 2.65 22.72 -0.84
C GLY A 109 3.07 24.18 -0.87
N ASP A 110 3.09 24.86 0.28
CA ASP A 110 3.53 26.26 0.39
C ASP A 110 5.02 26.39 0.03
N SER A 111 5.88 25.50 0.55
CA SER A 111 7.33 25.53 0.29
C SER A 111 7.73 25.20 -1.15
N HIS A 112 6.90 24.45 -1.88
CA HIS A 112 7.16 24.03 -3.27
C HIS A 112 6.25 24.73 -4.31
N ALA A 113 5.46 25.72 -3.88
CA ALA A 113 4.49 26.44 -4.72
C ALA A 113 3.47 25.54 -5.46
N ILE A 114 3.00 24.48 -4.80
CA ILE A 114 2.05 23.50 -5.36
C ILE A 114 0.62 23.88 -4.93
N SER A 115 -0.09 24.55 -5.85
CA SER A 115 -1.43 25.09 -5.56
C SER A 115 -2.47 24.05 -5.14
N ARG A 116 -2.41 22.81 -5.63
CA ARG A 116 -3.39 21.76 -5.27
C ARG A 116 -3.33 21.37 -3.79
N LEU A 117 -2.16 21.47 -3.17
CA LEU A 117 -1.93 21.14 -1.76
C LEU A 117 -2.30 22.28 -0.81
N THR A 118 -2.49 23.49 -1.33
CA THR A 118 -2.75 24.71 -0.56
C THR A 118 -4.13 25.31 -0.81
N THR A 119 -4.82 24.85 -1.86
CA THR A 119 -6.19 25.26 -2.20
C THR A 119 -7.18 24.49 -1.33
N LYS A 120 -7.90 25.18 -0.44
CA LYS A 120 -8.87 24.62 0.52
C LYS A 120 -9.79 23.55 -0.09
N LYS A 121 -10.51 23.91 -1.14
CA LYS A 121 -11.46 23.05 -1.86
C LYS A 121 -11.09 23.06 -3.34
N LEU A 122 -10.93 21.88 -3.93
CA LEU A 122 -10.56 21.74 -5.34
C LEU A 122 -11.31 20.59 -6.02
N ALA A 123 -11.46 20.67 -7.33
CA ALA A 123 -11.92 19.55 -8.13
C ALA A 123 -10.81 18.51 -8.27
N CYS A 124 -11.12 17.25 -8.02
CA CYS A 124 -10.21 16.14 -8.20
C CYS A 124 -10.94 14.83 -8.50
N THR A 125 -10.21 13.81 -8.93
CA THR A 125 -10.74 12.44 -8.96
C THR A 125 -10.53 11.74 -7.62
N GLU A 126 -11.17 10.59 -7.42
CA GLU A 126 -10.90 9.72 -6.26
C GLU A 126 -9.43 9.23 -6.25
N ASP A 127 -8.85 8.97 -7.42
CA ASP A 127 -7.43 8.58 -7.54
C ASP A 127 -6.51 9.72 -7.04
N GLU A 128 -6.80 10.97 -7.41
CA GLU A 128 -6.06 12.14 -6.90
C GLU A 128 -6.26 12.32 -5.38
N ALA A 129 -7.42 11.95 -4.83
CA ALA A 129 -7.64 11.95 -3.38
C ALA A 129 -6.78 10.90 -2.65
N TRP A 130 -6.57 9.73 -3.27
CA TRP A 130 -5.59 8.75 -2.77
C TRP A 130 -4.17 9.27 -2.87
N GLU A 131 -3.77 9.93 -3.96
CA GLU A 131 -2.45 10.55 -4.11
C GLU A 131 -2.17 11.56 -2.98
N PHE A 132 -3.14 12.42 -2.67
CA PHE A 132 -3.04 13.36 -1.54
C PHE A 132 -2.85 12.68 -0.19
N THR A 133 -3.55 11.56 0.01
CA THR A 133 -3.54 10.80 1.26
C THR A 133 -2.23 10.00 1.40
N ALA A 134 -1.75 9.42 0.30
CA ALA A 134 -0.47 8.75 0.25
C ALA A 134 0.68 9.73 0.53
N LEU A 135 0.64 10.93 -0.07
CA LEU A 135 1.60 11.99 0.24
C LEU A 135 1.58 12.36 1.72
N ALA A 136 0.40 12.49 2.32
CA ALA A 136 0.27 12.76 3.76
C ALA A 136 0.88 11.63 4.59
N CYS A 137 0.61 10.38 4.23
CA CYS A 137 1.19 9.19 4.87
C CYS A 137 2.72 9.22 4.83
N LYS A 138 3.29 9.50 3.66
CA LYS A 138 4.74 9.58 3.46
C LYS A 138 5.38 10.72 4.25
N LEU A 139 4.83 11.94 4.13
CA LEU A 139 5.39 13.13 4.80
C LEU A 139 5.35 13.01 6.33
N ALA A 140 4.35 12.30 6.87
CA ALA A 140 4.16 12.12 8.29
C ALA A 140 4.74 10.81 8.84
N GLU A 141 5.39 9.99 8.00
CA GLU A 141 5.89 8.65 8.38
C GLU A 141 4.79 7.79 9.03
N ALA A 142 3.54 7.93 8.55
CA ALA A 142 2.41 7.18 9.07
C ALA A 142 2.46 5.72 8.62
N GLN A 143 1.75 4.86 9.35
CA GLN A 143 1.81 3.40 9.14
C GLN A 143 0.93 2.95 7.99
N GLY A 144 -0.10 3.71 7.65
CA GLY A 144 -0.91 3.44 6.48
C GLY A 144 -2.00 4.47 6.31
N ALA A 145 -2.86 4.22 5.34
CA ALA A 145 -4.02 5.05 5.06
C ALA A 145 -5.28 4.22 4.88
N TYR A 146 -6.41 4.83 5.16
CA TYR A 146 -7.71 4.23 5.00
C TYR A 146 -8.70 5.26 4.50
N ARG A 147 -9.74 4.80 3.80
CA ARG A 147 -10.89 5.62 3.46
C ARG A 147 -12.18 4.93 3.86
N GLY A 148 -13.19 5.72 4.22
CA GLY A 148 -14.50 5.17 4.49
C GLY A 148 -15.63 6.15 4.21
N PRO A 149 -16.86 5.64 3.98
CA PRO A 149 -18.02 6.46 3.67
C PRO A 149 -18.51 7.25 4.89
N SER A 150 -18.93 8.49 4.65
CA SER A 150 -19.62 9.38 5.59
C SER A 150 -20.75 10.10 4.85
N GLY A 151 -21.88 9.42 4.66
CA GLY A 151 -22.95 9.91 3.79
C GLY A 151 -22.50 9.92 2.31
N PRO A 152 -22.67 11.02 1.56
CA PRO A 152 -22.23 11.13 0.16
C PRO A 152 -20.72 11.44 0.02
N THR A 153 -19.98 11.52 1.12
CA THR A 153 -18.54 11.80 1.11
C THR A 153 -17.74 10.58 1.53
N LEU A 154 -16.51 10.53 1.05
CA LEU A 154 -15.48 9.61 1.49
C LEU A 154 -14.49 10.39 2.35
N VAL A 155 -14.26 9.91 3.57
CA VAL A 155 -13.25 10.47 4.48
C VAL A 155 -11.96 9.70 4.27
N PHE A 156 -10.87 10.43 4.05
CA PHE A 156 -9.54 9.87 3.84
C PHE A 156 -8.66 10.18 5.05
N MET A 157 -7.99 9.15 5.53
CA MET A 157 -7.31 9.15 6.81
C MET A 157 -5.97 8.46 6.69
N THR A 158 -5.06 8.84 7.57
CA THR A 158 -3.84 8.08 7.86
C THR A 158 -3.93 7.53 9.27
N PHE A 159 -3.26 6.43 9.54
CA PHE A 159 -3.25 5.79 10.84
C PHE A 159 -1.82 5.46 11.32
N GLY A 160 -1.64 5.48 12.64
CA GLY A 160 -0.40 5.11 13.32
C GLY A 160 -0.28 3.60 13.58
N GLN A 161 0.68 3.21 14.43
CA GLN A 161 0.93 1.79 14.73
C GLN A 161 -0.31 1.09 15.32
N PRO A 162 -0.73 -0.06 14.79
CA PRO A 162 -1.89 -0.78 15.29
C PRO A 162 -1.61 -1.46 16.62
N SER A 163 -2.48 -1.22 17.60
CA SER A 163 -2.59 -2.02 18.82
C SER A 163 -3.66 -3.09 18.63
N LEU A 164 -3.29 -4.37 18.70
CA LEU A 164 -4.22 -5.49 18.51
C LEU A 164 -4.83 -5.92 19.85
N GLU A 165 -6.16 -5.93 19.91
CA GLU A 165 -6.93 -6.39 21.07
C GLU A 165 -7.88 -7.52 20.66
N LYS A 166 -8.00 -8.53 21.52
CA LYS A 166 -9.04 -9.56 21.37
C LYS A 166 -10.27 -9.10 22.15
N SER A 167 -11.45 -9.06 21.55
CA SER A 167 -12.66 -8.78 22.32
C SER A 167 -12.89 -9.91 23.32
N ASP A 168 -13.00 -9.58 24.61
CA ASP A 168 -13.42 -10.50 25.67
C ASP A 168 -14.90 -10.87 25.47
N ASP A 169 -15.21 -11.68 24.46
CA ASP A 169 -16.47 -12.42 24.43
C ASP A 169 -16.23 -13.77 25.12
N LYS A 170 -16.82 -13.93 26.30
CA LYS A 170 -16.64 -15.10 27.15
C LYS A 170 -17.37 -16.31 26.54
N SER A 171 -16.63 -17.15 25.83
CA SER A 171 -16.83 -18.61 25.84
C SER A 171 -15.55 -19.36 25.41
N SER A 172 -14.96 -20.06 26.38
CA SER A 172 -14.13 -21.30 26.36
C SER A 172 -13.85 -21.93 24.98
N ASP A 173 -12.67 -22.43 24.61
CA ASP A 173 -11.46 -22.85 25.32
C ASP A 173 -10.26 -22.95 24.34
N GLU A 174 -9.05 -23.07 24.90
CA GLU A 174 -7.76 -23.54 24.33
C GLU A 174 -6.86 -22.57 23.52
N MET A 175 -6.00 -21.89 24.29
CA MET A 175 -4.52 -21.91 24.26
C MET A 175 -3.78 -22.18 22.93
N ASP A 176 -3.07 -21.17 22.41
CA ASP A 176 -1.68 -21.34 21.97
C ASP A 176 -0.91 -20.02 22.09
N SER A 177 0.34 -20.13 22.52
CA SER A 177 1.27 -19.05 22.81
C SER A 177 2.41 -19.04 21.80
N SER A 178 2.59 -17.96 21.06
CA SER A 178 3.91 -17.56 20.53
C SER A 178 3.80 -16.08 20.11
N SER A 179 4.55 -15.17 20.73
CA SER A 179 5.95 -14.80 20.45
C SER A 179 6.01 -13.52 19.60
N SER A 180 6.13 -12.37 20.28
CA SER A 180 6.47 -11.08 19.66
C SER A 180 7.89 -11.13 19.09
N ALA A 181 8.02 -11.01 17.77
CA ALA A 181 9.30 -10.86 17.10
C ALA A 181 9.62 -9.36 16.94
N ALA A 182 10.22 -8.75 17.96
CA ALA A 182 10.96 -7.51 17.82
C ALA A 182 12.44 -7.83 17.58
N SER A 183 12.93 -7.40 16.41
CA SER A 183 14.34 -7.19 16.04
C SER A 183 15.34 -8.27 16.49
N ARG A 184 15.49 -9.33 15.69
CA ARG A 184 16.74 -10.10 15.67
C ARG A 184 17.69 -9.41 14.70
N MET A 185 18.88 -9.02 15.19
CA MET A 185 20.01 -8.72 14.31
C MET A 185 20.23 -9.95 13.43
N ASP A 186 20.02 -9.77 12.14
CA ASP A 186 20.06 -10.83 11.16
C ASP A 186 21.53 -11.23 10.89
N ASN A 187 21.94 -12.38 11.42
CA ASN A 187 23.28 -12.96 11.18
C ASN A 187 23.30 -13.90 9.95
N ARG A 188 22.31 -13.86 9.07
CA ARG A 188 22.29 -14.64 7.82
C ARG A 188 23.45 -14.21 6.90
N GLU A 189 24.20 -15.18 6.38
CA GLU A 189 25.26 -14.94 5.39
C GLU A 189 24.67 -14.91 3.98
N PHE A 190 24.81 -13.77 3.31
CA PHE A 190 24.36 -13.56 1.94
C PHE A 190 25.52 -13.70 0.94
N SER A 191 25.25 -14.35 -0.18
CA SER A 191 26.15 -14.54 -1.32
C SER A 191 25.60 -13.86 -2.57
N GLU A 192 26.44 -13.15 -3.33
CA GLU A 192 26.08 -12.60 -4.65
C GLU A 192 25.94 -13.69 -5.73
N LEU A 193 26.45 -14.91 -5.46
CA LEU A 193 26.34 -16.06 -6.36
C LEU A 193 24.99 -16.76 -6.15
N ILE A 194 24.00 -16.37 -6.95
CA ILE A 194 22.64 -16.93 -6.90
C ILE A 194 22.54 -18.15 -7.81
N PRO A 195 22.12 -19.33 -7.32
CA PRO A 195 21.88 -20.51 -8.15
C PRO A 195 20.91 -20.23 -9.31
N ASP A 196 21.19 -20.79 -10.49
CA ASP A 196 20.42 -20.51 -11.71
C ASP A 196 18.93 -20.86 -11.58
N ASP A 197 18.60 -21.98 -10.93
CA ASP A 197 17.22 -22.43 -10.69
C ASP A 197 16.47 -21.49 -9.74
N VAL A 198 17.13 -20.99 -8.70
CA VAL A 198 16.61 -19.98 -7.78
C VAL A 198 16.39 -18.66 -8.51
N ALA A 199 17.39 -18.20 -9.27
CA ALA A 199 17.31 -16.96 -10.03
C ALA A 199 16.18 -16.99 -11.07
N GLN A 200 16.01 -18.12 -11.78
CA GLN A 200 14.92 -18.33 -12.73
C GLN A 200 13.56 -18.30 -12.06
N THR A 201 13.43 -18.86 -10.86
CA THR A 201 12.18 -18.85 -10.10
C THR A 201 11.79 -17.43 -9.70
N VAL A 202 12.70 -16.68 -9.08
CA VAL A 202 12.42 -15.30 -8.64
C VAL A 202 12.17 -14.38 -9.84
N SER A 203 12.99 -14.44 -10.89
CA SER A 203 12.81 -13.62 -12.09
C SER A 203 11.52 -13.96 -12.83
N GLY A 204 11.14 -15.24 -12.86
CA GLY A 204 9.89 -15.71 -13.44
C GLY A 204 8.67 -15.17 -12.69
N PHE A 205 8.71 -15.17 -11.36
CA PHE A 205 7.65 -14.62 -10.53
C PHE A 205 7.55 -13.09 -10.66
N ILE A 206 8.67 -12.36 -10.67
CA ILE A 206 8.71 -10.92 -10.96
C ILE A 206 8.03 -10.60 -12.29
N LYS A 207 8.36 -11.36 -13.34
CA LYS A 207 7.74 -11.18 -14.65
C LYS A 207 6.23 -11.48 -14.60
N ALA A 208 5.83 -12.54 -13.92
CA ALA A 208 4.41 -12.90 -13.79
C ALA A 208 3.61 -11.80 -13.07
N LEU A 209 4.15 -11.27 -11.95
CA LEU A 209 3.54 -10.15 -11.22
C LEU A 209 3.43 -8.90 -12.08
N HIS A 210 4.52 -8.53 -12.77
CA HIS A 210 4.53 -7.42 -13.72
C HIS A 210 3.42 -7.54 -14.78
N ASP A 211 3.36 -8.68 -15.47
CA ASP A 211 2.39 -8.90 -16.55
C ASP A 211 0.94 -8.83 -16.02
N TRP A 212 0.72 -9.36 -14.82
CA TRP A 212 -0.56 -9.26 -14.13
C TRP A 212 -0.92 -7.81 -13.78
N GLU A 213 0.00 -7.01 -13.21
CA GLU A 213 -0.27 -5.62 -12.84
C GLU A 213 -0.58 -4.73 -14.04
N VAL A 214 0.18 -4.89 -15.13
CA VAL A 214 -0.05 -4.16 -16.39
C VAL A 214 -1.47 -4.42 -16.90
N GLU A 215 -1.89 -5.67 -16.89
CA GLU A 215 -3.25 -6.03 -17.29
C GLU A 215 -4.30 -5.54 -16.30
N ALA A 216 -4.05 -5.71 -15.00
CA ALA A 216 -4.94 -5.31 -13.93
C ALA A 216 -5.25 -3.81 -13.98
N TYR A 217 -4.23 -2.98 -14.19
CA TYR A 217 -4.38 -1.54 -14.37
C TYR A 217 -5.21 -1.19 -15.62
N ALA A 218 -4.99 -1.88 -16.74
CA ALA A 218 -5.78 -1.69 -17.96
C ALA A 218 -7.26 -2.09 -17.81
N LEU A 219 -7.55 -3.13 -17.04
CA LEU A 219 -8.91 -3.57 -16.72
C LEU A 219 -9.59 -2.65 -15.70
N GLY A 220 -8.86 -2.20 -14.68
CA GLY A 220 -9.36 -1.24 -13.69
C GLY A 220 -9.85 0.07 -14.31
N LYS A 221 -9.15 0.57 -15.34
CA LYS A 221 -9.59 1.73 -16.14
C LYS A 221 -10.93 1.54 -16.84
N LYS A 222 -11.33 0.29 -17.08
CA LYS A 222 -12.61 -0.08 -17.71
C LYS A 222 -13.68 -0.42 -16.67
N GLY A 223 -13.37 -0.30 -15.37
CA GLY A 223 -14.28 -0.62 -14.27
C GLY A 223 -14.29 -2.10 -13.87
N ASP A 224 -13.45 -2.96 -14.45
CA ASP A 224 -13.36 -4.37 -14.07
C ASP A 224 -12.37 -4.55 -12.92
N ARG A 225 -12.90 -4.90 -11.74
CA ARG A 225 -12.13 -5.15 -10.51
C ARG A 225 -12.07 -6.63 -10.12
N ASP A 226 -12.95 -7.46 -10.67
CA ASP A 226 -13.06 -8.88 -10.30
C ASP A 226 -12.05 -9.74 -11.08
N THR A 227 -11.86 -9.44 -12.37
CA THR A 227 -10.91 -10.19 -13.20
C THR A 227 -9.48 -10.08 -12.67
N PRO A 228 -8.94 -8.89 -12.33
CA PRO A 228 -7.62 -8.78 -11.72
C PRO A 228 -7.46 -9.63 -10.45
N ARG A 229 -8.45 -9.59 -9.55
CA ARG A 229 -8.43 -10.35 -8.29
C ARG A 229 -8.43 -11.86 -8.53
N SER A 230 -9.20 -12.33 -9.51
CA SER A 230 -9.25 -13.75 -9.89
C SER A 230 -7.91 -14.21 -10.46
N ARG A 231 -7.31 -13.43 -11.35
CA ARG A 231 -6.02 -13.75 -11.98
C ARG A 231 -4.87 -13.73 -10.98
N TYR A 232 -4.86 -12.78 -10.05
CA TYR A 232 -3.88 -12.73 -8.98
C TYR A 232 -3.88 -14.03 -8.15
N LYS A 233 -5.07 -14.53 -7.77
CA LYS A 233 -5.18 -15.81 -7.05
C LYS A 233 -4.62 -17.00 -7.85
N THR A 234 -4.78 -17.01 -9.16
CA THR A 234 -4.20 -18.05 -10.03
C THR A 234 -2.68 -17.94 -10.06
N LEU A 235 -2.14 -16.73 -10.21
CA LEU A 235 -0.71 -16.45 -10.18
C LEU A 235 -0.08 -16.94 -8.86
N ILE A 236 -0.68 -16.59 -7.71
CA ILE A 236 -0.16 -17.05 -6.40
C ILE A 236 -0.16 -18.58 -6.31
N ARG A 237 -1.22 -19.26 -6.77
CA ARG A 237 -1.25 -20.74 -6.78
C ARG A 237 -0.21 -21.40 -7.68
N GLU A 238 0.27 -20.70 -8.70
CA GLU A 238 1.24 -21.23 -9.66
C GLU A 238 2.68 -21.12 -9.15
N TRP A 239 2.98 -20.03 -8.44
CA TRP A 239 4.34 -19.64 -8.05
C TRP A 239 4.63 -19.80 -6.56
N CYS A 240 3.61 -19.83 -5.70
CA CYS A 240 3.76 -19.80 -4.26
C CYS A 240 3.44 -21.15 -3.62
N CYS A 241 3.91 -21.35 -2.39
CA CYS A 241 3.57 -22.52 -1.60
C CYS A 241 2.04 -22.62 -1.41
N PRO A 242 1.45 -23.84 -1.38
CA PRO A 242 0.00 -24.02 -1.23
C PRO A 242 -0.60 -23.38 0.03
N GLU A 243 0.22 -23.15 1.06
CA GLU A 243 -0.14 -22.51 2.31
C GLU A 243 -0.26 -20.99 2.20
N VAL A 244 0.27 -20.37 1.14
CA VAL A 244 0.21 -18.92 0.93
C VAL A 244 -1.22 -18.51 0.60
N VAL A 245 -1.79 -17.68 1.46
CA VAL A 245 -3.10 -17.06 1.23
C VAL A 245 -2.89 -15.76 0.47
N PRO A 246 -3.41 -15.63 -0.77
CA PRO A 246 -3.22 -14.41 -1.55
C PRO A 246 -3.74 -13.18 -0.79
N GLN A 247 -2.86 -12.22 -0.53
CA GLN A 247 -3.27 -10.93 0.03
C GLN A 247 -4.17 -10.15 -0.95
N PRO A 248 -4.96 -9.18 -0.46
CA PRO A 248 -5.66 -8.22 -1.31
C PRO A 248 -4.69 -7.52 -2.26
N CYS A 249 -4.99 -7.64 -3.55
CA CYS A 249 -4.10 -7.21 -4.59
C CYS A 249 -4.28 -5.72 -4.92
N SER A 250 -3.16 -5.01 -5.04
CA SER A 250 -3.11 -3.58 -5.27
C SER A 250 -2.24 -3.35 -6.53
N TYR A 251 -2.80 -2.87 -7.64
CA TYR A 251 -2.08 -2.52 -8.89
C TYR A 251 -2.16 -1.02 -9.29
N GLY A 252 -1.06 -0.48 -9.82
CA GLY A 252 -0.89 0.92 -10.24
C GLY A 252 -0.50 1.10 -11.72
N SER A 253 -0.25 2.35 -12.14
CA SER A 253 0.20 2.65 -13.50
C SER A 253 1.64 2.26 -13.78
N ASP A 254 2.49 2.27 -12.76
CA ASP A 254 3.86 1.78 -12.79
C ASP A 254 3.89 0.50 -11.93
N PRO A 255 4.23 -0.68 -12.49
CA PRO A 255 4.24 -1.91 -11.73
C PRO A 255 5.26 -1.91 -10.58
N SER A 256 4.86 -2.45 -9.44
CA SER A 256 5.67 -2.58 -8.22
C SER A 256 6.89 -3.48 -8.42
N HIS A 257 6.75 -4.47 -9.31
CA HIS A 257 7.80 -5.39 -9.75
C HIS A 257 7.96 -5.29 -11.26
N HIS A 258 9.19 -5.23 -11.75
CA HIS A 258 9.45 -5.06 -13.18
C HIS A 258 10.72 -5.81 -13.62
N PRO A 259 10.64 -6.68 -14.63
CA PRO A 259 11.73 -7.61 -14.98
C PRO A 259 13.03 -6.92 -15.43
N GLU A 260 12.95 -5.70 -15.96
CA GLU A 260 14.14 -4.94 -16.38
C GLU A 260 14.64 -3.94 -15.32
N ARG A 261 13.84 -3.67 -14.28
CA ARG A 261 14.14 -2.65 -13.27
C ARG A 261 14.34 -3.23 -11.87
N GLU A 262 14.09 -4.51 -11.70
CA GLU A 262 14.33 -5.25 -10.47
C GLU A 262 15.51 -6.20 -10.65
N ARG A 263 16.55 -5.98 -9.84
CA ARG A 263 17.79 -6.74 -9.89
C ARG A 263 17.88 -7.69 -8.70
N LEU A 264 18.26 -8.94 -8.95
CA LEU A 264 18.64 -9.86 -7.90
C LEU A 264 20.02 -9.44 -7.36
N ILE A 265 20.12 -9.36 -6.03
CA ILE A 265 21.29 -8.81 -5.33
C ILE A 265 22.10 -9.91 -4.67
N ALA A 266 21.44 -10.76 -3.87
CA ALA A 266 22.12 -11.81 -3.13
C ALA A 266 21.14 -12.92 -2.72
N VAL A 267 21.69 -14.07 -2.33
CA VAL A 267 20.96 -15.20 -1.77
C VAL A 267 21.56 -15.63 -0.43
N CYS A 268 20.70 -15.94 0.54
CA CYS A 268 21.05 -16.70 1.73
C CYS A 268 20.47 -18.11 1.57
N VAL A 269 21.32 -19.13 1.52
CA VAL A 269 20.88 -20.53 1.40
C VAL A 269 20.69 -21.10 2.80
N GLU A 270 19.52 -21.68 3.03
CA GLU A 270 19.14 -22.31 4.30
C GLU A 270 18.96 -23.82 4.10
N THR A 271 18.82 -24.57 5.20
CA THR A 271 18.73 -26.04 5.14
C THR A 271 17.57 -26.55 4.28
N ASN A 272 16.43 -25.84 4.28
CA ASN A 272 15.20 -26.24 3.59
C ASN A 272 14.66 -25.16 2.64
N GLY A 273 15.46 -24.14 2.35
CA GLY A 273 14.98 -22.91 1.73
C GLY A 273 16.10 -22.02 1.24
N CYS A 274 15.73 -20.88 0.66
CA CYS A 274 16.65 -19.77 0.49
C CYS A 274 15.92 -18.43 0.51
N ILE A 275 16.66 -17.36 0.72
CA ILE A 275 16.14 -16.01 0.73
C ILE A 275 16.89 -15.21 -0.32
N VAL A 276 16.17 -14.67 -1.30
CA VAL A 276 16.75 -13.87 -2.37
C VAL A 276 16.41 -12.41 -2.14
N LYS A 277 17.45 -11.58 -2.03
CA LYS A 277 17.32 -10.13 -1.99
C LYS A 277 17.23 -9.57 -3.40
N THR A 278 16.28 -8.68 -3.64
CA THR A 278 16.19 -7.91 -4.87
C THR A 278 16.13 -6.42 -4.56
N LYS A 279 16.43 -5.61 -5.59
CA LYS A 279 16.27 -4.16 -5.55
C LYS A 279 15.56 -3.72 -6.82
N HIS A 280 14.36 -3.20 -6.69
CA HIS A 280 13.64 -2.54 -7.77
C HIS A 280 13.98 -1.05 -7.81
N THR A 281 13.94 -0.45 -9.00
CA THR A 281 14.03 1.00 -9.18
C THR A 281 12.96 1.46 -10.15
N ASN A 282 11.93 2.16 -9.66
CA ASN A 282 10.81 2.58 -10.50
C ASN A 282 11.22 3.67 -11.51
N ALA A 283 10.29 4.10 -12.38
CA ALA A 283 10.59 5.07 -13.45
C ALA A 283 11.10 6.43 -12.94
N ASN A 284 10.81 6.75 -11.68
CA ASN A 284 11.20 7.99 -11.02
C ASN A 284 12.46 7.87 -10.16
N GLY A 285 13.12 6.71 -10.16
CA GLY A 285 14.34 6.49 -9.39
C GLY A 285 14.11 6.14 -7.93
N PHE A 286 12.87 5.87 -7.50
CA PHE A 286 12.61 5.30 -6.18
C PHE A 286 13.05 3.86 -6.14
N THR A 287 13.71 3.47 -5.06
CA THR A 287 14.17 2.10 -4.87
C THR A 287 13.40 1.41 -3.77
N SER A 288 12.91 0.21 -4.05
CA SER A 288 12.36 -0.72 -3.05
C SER A 288 13.24 -1.96 -2.99
N ASP A 289 13.62 -2.35 -1.77
CA ASP A 289 14.34 -3.60 -1.53
C ASP A 289 13.33 -4.68 -1.12
N HIS A 290 13.50 -5.90 -1.63
CA HIS A 290 12.61 -7.02 -1.32
C HIS A 290 13.39 -8.26 -0.89
N GLU A 291 12.76 -9.11 -0.08
CA GLU A 291 13.24 -10.46 0.25
C GLU A 291 12.20 -11.49 -0.21
N TYR A 292 12.59 -12.34 -1.16
CA TYR A 292 11.80 -13.51 -1.57
C TYR A 292 12.26 -14.71 -0.75
N HIS A 293 11.36 -15.24 0.08
CA HIS A 293 11.60 -16.46 0.83
C HIS A 293 11.10 -17.62 -0.02
N LEU A 294 12.00 -18.55 -0.35
CA LEU A 294 11.69 -19.71 -1.18
C LEU A 294 11.85 -21.01 -0.40
N LYS A 295 10.94 -21.93 -0.68
CA LYS A 295 10.99 -23.31 -0.20
C LYS A 295 11.10 -24.26 -1.38
N ARG A 296 11.84 -25.34 -1.20
CA ARG A 296 11.98 -26.37 -2.22
C ARG A 296 10.86 -27.40 -2.11
N ASP A 297 10.15 -27.64 -3.21
CA ASP A 297 9.15 -28.69 -3.37
C ASP A 297 9.50 -29.57 -4.58
N GLY A 298 10.09 -30.74 -4.30
CA GLY A 298 10.69 -31.60 -5.32
C GLY A 298 11.78 -30.88 -6.13
N ASP A 299 11.55 -30.76 -7.43
CA ASP A 299 12.46 -30.10 -8.37
C ASP A 299 12.15 -28.62 -8.60
N ARG A 300 11.16 -28.06 -7.89
CA ARG A 300 10.75 -26.66 -8.02
C ARG A 300 11.05 -25.86 -6.75
N TRP A 301 11.35 -24.59 -6.93
CA TRP A 301 11.29 -23.59 -5.86
C TRP A 301 9.91 -22.92 -5.91
N LEU A 302 9.32 -22.71 -4.73
CA LEU A 302 8.05 -22.00 -4.55
C LEU A 302 8.27 -20.83 -3.60
N ILE A 303 7.58 -19.71 -3.86
CA ILE A 303 7.61 -18.54 -2.98
C ILE A 303 6.78 -18.82 -1.73
N GLU A 304 7.39 -18.80 -0.56
CA GLU A 304 6.74 -18.92 0.74
C GLU A 304 6.33 -17.55 1.29
N ASN A 305 7.15 -16.53 1.05
CA ASN A 305 6.86 -15.16 1.47
C ASN A 305 7.58 -14.17 0.55
N LEU A 306 7.01 -12.98 0.38
CA LEU A 306 7.65 -11.83 -0.25
C LEU A 306 7.60 -10.69 0.76
N MET A 307 8.76 -10.16 1.11
CA MET A 307 8.89 -9.04 2.04
C MET A 307 9.31 -7.78 1.29
N TYR A 308 8.70 -6.65 1.59
CA TYR A 308 9.30 -5.34 1.36
C TYR A 308 10.20 -4.97 2.54
N VAL A 309 11.39 -4.44 2.26
CA VAL A 309 12.40 -4.10 3.27
C VAL A 309 12.80 -2.64 3.14
N ASP A 310 12.74 -1.92 4.26
CA ASP A 310 13.25 -0.56 4.39
C ASP A 310 14.04 -0.39 5.71
N ASP A 311 14.39 0.85 6.05
CA ASP A 311 15.17 1.18 7.25
C ASP A 311 14.38 0.91 8.56
N GLU A 312 13.05 0.82 8.50
CA GLU A 312 12.18 0.60 9.67
C GLU A 312 11.91 -0.89 9.91
N GLY A 313 11.96 -1.73 8.87
CA GLY A 313 11.82 -3.17 9.03
C GLY A 313 11.54 -3.95 7.75
N SER A 314 11.03 -5.17 7.93
CA SER A 314 10.60 -6.05 6.84
C SER A 314 9.12 -6.34 6.98
N TYR A 315 8.39 -6.13 5.89
CA TYR A 315 6.94 -6.14 5.85
C TYR A 315 6.44 -7.16 4.82
N PRO A 316 5.58 -8.12 5.20
CA PRO A 316 5.02 -9.07 4.24
C PRO A 316 4.22 -8.34 3.15
N SER A 317 4.48 -8.60 1.88
CA SER A 317 3.68 -8.07 0.76
C SER A 317 3.00 -9.18 -0.03
N LEU A 318 3.09 -10.42 0.47
CA LEU A 318 2.39 -11.62 0.02
C LEU A 318 2.07 -12.54 1.20
#